data_AF-W5IGR4-F1
#
_entry.id   AF-W5IGR4-F1
#
_cell.length_a   1.000
_cell.length_b   1.000
_cell.length_c   1.000
_cell.angle_alpha   90.00
_cell.angle_beta   90.00
_cell.angle_gamma   90.00
#
_symmetry.space_group_name_H-M   'P 1'
#
loop_
_entity.id
_entity.type
_entity.pdbx_description
1 polymer ?
#
loop_
_entity_poly.entity_id
_entity_poly.type
_entity_poly.pdbx_seq_one_letter_code
_entity_poly.pdbx_strand_id
1 'polypeptide(L)'
;MSTTVIKNKTISTRVTSDVSERAKANLAKQGLTVSEYVRLSLVKAANNEVKLVSFLDSPEALAAKKEAENGQVETVGTLDDFNEWIDRIDAD
;
A
#
# COMPACT_ATOMS: atom_id res chain seq x y z
N MET A 1 -32.54 27.20 3.04
CA MET A 1 -31.98 25.94 3.56
C MET A 1 -32.15 24.89 2.48
N SER A 2 -31.11 24.59 1.69
CA SER A 2 -31.23 23.57 0.63
C SER A 2 -31.36 22.20 1.28
N THR A 3 -32.50 21.55 1.08
CA THR A 3 -32.73 20.16 1.47
C THR A 3 -31.89 19.28 0.54
N THR A 4 -30.63 19.08 0.90
CA THR A 4 -29.75 18.17 0.17
C THR A 4 -30.29 16.76 0.37
N VAL A 5 -31.06 16.28 -0.60
CA VAL A 5 -31.58 14.91 -0.61
C VAL A 5 -30.37 13.97 -0.56
N ILE A 6 -30.26 13.20 0.52
CA ILE A 6 -29.22 12.18 0.66
C ILE A 6 -29.52 11.10 -0.39
N LYS A 7 -28.81 11.15 -1.52
CA LYS A 7 -28.94 10.17 -2.60
C LYS A 7 -27.95 9.04 -2.36
N ASN A 8 -28.45 7.81 -2.31
CA ASN A 8 -27.61 6.63 -2.33
C ASN A 8 -26.85 6.56 -3.67
N LYS A 9 -25.57 6.19 -3.62
CA LYS A 9 -24.73 5.99 -4.81
C LYS A 9 -24.10 4.60 -4.76
N THR A 10 -24.16 3.89 -5.89
CA THR A 10 -23.46 2.61 -6.07
C THR A 10 -22.04 2.88 -6.55
N ILE A 11 -21.07 2.21 -5.93
CA ILE A 11 -19.66 2.19 -6.36
C ILE A 11 -19.35 0.77 -6.82
N SER A 12 -18.74 0.64 -7.99
CA SER A 12 -18.25 -0.63 -8.52
C SER A 12 -16.76 -0.51 -8.83
N THR A 13 -16.02 -1.57 -8.53
CA THR A 13 -14.60 -1.69 -8.85
C THR A 13 -14.32 -3.13 -9.30
N ARG A 14 -13.32 -3.30 -10.17
CA ARG A 14 -12.92 -4.61 -10.68
C ARG A 14 -11.85 -5.20 -9.78
N VAL A 15 -12.02 -6.47 -9.41
CA VAL A 15 -11.02 -7.28 -8.71
C VAL A 15 -10.91 -8.64 -9.39
N THR A 16 -9.82 -9.36 -9.16
CA THR A 16 -9.68 -10.75 -9.63
C THR A 16 -10.62 -11.67 -8.84
N SER A 17 -10.98 -12.80 -9.44
CA SER A 17 -11.81 -13.82 -8.78
C SER A 17 -11.15 -14.33 -7.49
N ASP A 18 -9.85 -14.62 -7.53
CA ASP A 18 -9.08 -15.05 -6.36
C ASP A 18 -9.17 -14.05 -5.19
N VAL A 19 -8.98 -12.75 -5.45
CA VAL A 19 -9.08 -11.71 -4.42
C VAL A 19 -10.50 -11.65 -3.85
N SER A 20 -11.52 -11.76 -4.71
CA SER A 20 -12.92 -11.73 -4.27
C SER A 20 -13.27 -12.88 -3.34
N GLU A 21 -12.87 -14.10 -3.70
CA GLU A 21 -13.14 -15.30 -2.90
C GLU A 21 -12.38 -15.30 -1.57
N ARG A 22 -11.08 -14.95 -1.59
CA ARG A 22 -10.28 -14.84 -0.36
C ARG A 22 -10.83 -13.75 0.57
N ALA A 23 -11.23 -12.59 0.03
CA ALA A 23 -11.82 -11.52 0.83
C ALA A 23 -13.14 -11.97 1.47
N LYS A 24 -14.03 -12.60 0.70
CA LYS A 24 -15.30 -13.14 1.20
C LYS A 24 -15.09 -14.15 2.33
N ALA A 25 -14.18 -15.10 2.15
CA ALA A 25 -13.86 -16.11 3.16
C ALA A 25 -13.28 -15.50 4.45
N ASN A 26 -12.39 -14.51 4.32
CA ASN A 26 -11.75 -13.89 5.49
C ASN A 26 -12.69 -12.95 6.25
N LEU A 27 -13.52 -12.18 5.55
CA LEU A 27 -14.50 -11.29 6.18
C LEU A 27 -15.64 -12.08 6.86
N ALA A 28 -16.05 -13.22 6.29
CA ALA A 28 -17.04 -14.09 6.89
C ALA A 28 -16.60 -14.62 8.27
N LYS A 29 -15.30 -14.86 8.50
CA LYS A 29 -14.75 -15.23 9.83
C LYS A 29 -14.99 -14.15 10.88
N GLN A 30 -15.16 -12.90 10.46
CA GLN A 30 -15.44 -11.74 11.31
C GLN A 30 -16.93 -11.35 11.30
N GLY A 31 -17.80 -12.14 10.65
CA GLY A 31 -19.23 -11.85 10.52
C GLY A 31 -19.54 -10.68 9.58
N LEU A 32 -18.63 -10.34 8.66
CA LEU A 32 -18.79 -9.24 7.71
C LEU A 32 -18.94 -9.75 6.27
N THR A 33 -19.76 -9.06 5.50
CA THR A 33 -19.80 -9.20 4.03
C THR A 33 -18.85 -8.22 3.35
N VAL A 34 -18.52 -8.49 2.08
CA VAL A 34 -17.68 -7.60 1.27
C VAL A 34 -18.30 -6.20 1.14
N SER A 35 -19.62 -6.11 0.95
CA SER A 35 -20.31 -4.82 0.79
C SER A 35 -20.31 -3.99 2.08
N GLU A 36 -20.46 -4.63 3.25
CA GLU A 36 -20.34 -3.95 4.55
C GLU A 36 -18.92 -3.44 4.79
N TYR A 37 -17.92 -4.26 4.49
CA TYR A 37 -16.52 -3.87 4.63
C TYR A 37 -16.16 -2.67 3.75
N VAL A 38 -16.61 -2.64 2.49
CA VAL A 38 -16.40 -1.51 1.57
C VAL A 38 -17.12 -0.27 2.08
N ARG A 39 -18.37 -0.41 2.55
CA ARG A 39 -19.14 0.72 3.12
C ARG A 39 -18.43 1.32 4.33
N LEU A 40 -17.97 0.49 5.27
CA LEU A 40 -17.24 0.93 6.45
C LEU A 40 -15.91 1.60 6.07
N SER A 41 -15.18 1.02 5.12
CA SER A 41 -13.92 1.59 4.62
C SER A 41 -14.11 2.97 4.00
N LEU A 42 -15.20 3.17 3.24
CA LEU A 42 -15.52 4.47 2.65
C LEU A 42 -15.90 5.52 3.71
N VAL A 43 -16.62 5.11 4.77
CA VAL A 43 -16.93 6.01 5.90
C VAL A 43 -15.64 6.42 6.61
N LYS A 44 -14.74 5.47 6.89
CA LYS A 44 -13.42 5.76 7.47
C LYS A 44 -12.61 6.71 6.58
N ALA A 45 -12.63 6.50 5.26
CA ALA A 45 -11.95 7.38 4.32
C ALA A 45 -12.52 8.79 4.33
N ALA A 46 -13.86 8.93 4.34
CA ALA A 46 -14.54 10.22 4.44
C ALA A 46 -14.23 10.97 5.74
N ASN A 47 -13.98 10.23 6.82
CA ASN A 47 -13.59 10.79 8.12
C ASN A 47 -12.07 10.99 8.28
N ASN A 48 -11.27 10.77 7.23
CA ASN A 48 -9.79 10.84 7.28
C ASN A 48 -9.15 9.87 8.30
N GLU A 49 -9.81 8.73 8.55
CA GLU A 49 -9.35 7.67 9.47
C GLU A 49 -8.55 6.58 8.75
N VAL A 50 -8.45 6.63 7.42
CA VAL A 50 -7.65 5.68 6.64
C VAL A 50 -6.19 6.07 6.77
N LYS A 51 -5.42 5.24 7.49
CA LYS A 51 -3.96 5.32 7.46
C LYS A 51 -3.48 4.75 6.13
N LEU A 52 -2.86 5.59 5.31
CA LEU A 52 -2.04 5.11 4.22
C LEU A 52 -0.87 4.35 4.87
N VAL A 53 -0.82 3.03 4.70
CA VAL A 53 0.38 2.27 5.07
C VAL A 53 1.40 2.59 3.99
N SER A 54 2.27 3.58 4.25
CA SER A 54 3.38 3.86 3.36
C SER A 54 4.33 2.67 3.39
N PHE A 55 4.86 2.27 2.23
CA PHE A 55 5.94 1.29 2.19
C PHE A 55 7.13 1.72 3.08
N LEU A 56 7.35 3.03 3.22
CA LEU A 56 8.40 3.61 4.06
C LEU A 56 8.14 3.45 5.57
N ASP A 57 6.91 3.13 5.96
CA ASP A 57 6.52 2.87 7.35
C ASP A 57 6.51 1.37 7.67
N SER A 58 6.94 0.51 6.73
CA SER A 58 7.15 -0.91 7.01
C SER A 58 8.24 -1.10 8.07
N PRO A 59 8.15 -2.16 8.91
CA PRO A 59 9.19 -2.47 9.88
C PRO A 59 10.58 -2.56 9.23
N GLU A 60 10.65 -3.11 8.03
CA GLU A 60 11.87 -3.26 7.24
C GLU A 60 12.43 -1.89 6.81
N ALA A 61 11.59 -0.99 6.29
CA ALA A 61 12.02 0.34 5.90
C ALA A 61 12.47 1.19 7.11
N LEU A 62 11.81 1.06 8.25
CA LEU A 62 12.21 1.71 9.50
C LEU A 62 13.53 1.16 10.04
N ALA A 63 13.76 -0.15 9.95
CA ALA A 63 15.03 -0.78 10.32
C ALA A 63 16.18 -0.30 9.42
N ALA A 64 15.98 -0.32 8.10
CA ALA A 64 16.98 0.15 7.14
C ALA A 64 17.31 1.64 7.33
N LYS A 65 16.31 2.48 7.59
CA LYS A 65 16.52 3.90 7.92
C LYS A 65 17.40 4.05 9.16
N LYS A 66 17.12 3.28 10.21
CA LYS A 66 17.88 3.31 11.46
C LYS A 66 19.34 2.84 11.27
N GLU A 67 19.56 1.83 10.42
CA GLU A 67 20.91 1.36 10.05
C GLU A 67 21.69 2.45 9.32
N ALA A 68 21.07 3.13 8.37
CA ALA A 68 21.68 4.26 7.66
C ALA A 68 22.00 5.45 8.60
N GLU A 69 21.08 5.82 9.48
CA GLU A 69 21.27 6.91 10.45
C GLU A 69 22.38 6.61 11.49
N ASN A 70 22.57 5.33 11.83
CA ASN A 70 23.62 4.89 12.76
C ASN A 70 24.96 4.58 12.07
N GLY A 71 25.06 4.81 10.76
CA GLY A 71 26.28 4.51 10.00
C GLY A 71 26.59 3.00 9.91
N GLN A 72 25.59 2.14 10.10
CA GLN A 72 25.71 0.68 9.96
C GLN A 72 25.54 0.25 8.49
N VAL A 73 26.03 1.08 7.56
CA VAL A 73 25.96 0.84 6.13
C VAL A 73 27.35 0.51 5.60
N GLU A 74 27.39 -0.43 4.67
CA GLU A 74 28.63 -0.80 3.99
C GLU A 74 28.70 -0.08 2.65
N THR A 75 29.83 0.58 2.39
CA THR A 75 30.11 1.12 1.05
C THR A 75 30.56 -0.04 0.17
N VAL A 76 29.65 -0.51 -0.69
CA VAL A 76 29.92 -1.58 -1.66
C VAL A 76 30.63 -1.09 -2.94
N GLY A 77 30.74 0.24 -3.12
CA GLY A 77 31.39 0.87 -4.25
C GLY A 77 31.09 2.37 -4.31
N THR A 78 31.64 3.03 -5.32
CA THR A 78 31.41 4.44 -5.65
C THR A 78 30.50 4.55 -6.88
N LEU A 79 30.08 5.78 -7.20
CA LEU A 79 29.37 6.04 -8.45
C LEU A 79 30.25 5.77 -9.68
N ASP A 80 31.57 5.93 -9.55
CA ASP A 80 32.51 5.63 -10.64
C ASP A 80 32.58 4.12 -10.90
N ASP A 81 32.63 3.30 -9.85
CA ASP A 81 32.58 1.84 -9.96
C ASP A 81 31.27 1.35 -10.61
N PHE A 82 30.16 2.05 -10.34
CA PHE A 82 28.87 1.76 -10.96
C PHE A 82 28.84 2.12 -12.45
N ASN A 83 29.41 3.27 -12.83
CA ASN A 83 29.50 3.68 -14.23
C ASN A 83 30.38 2.71 -15.03
N GLU A 84 31.54 2.31 -14.49
CA GLU A 84 32.40 1.30 -15.13
C GLU A 84 31.69 -0.06 -15.28
N TRP A 85 30.82 -0.43 -14.34
CA TRP A 85 30.03 -1.64 -14.42
C TRP A 85 28.94 -1.57 -15.50
N ILE A 86 28.23 -0.44 -15.63
CA ILE A 86 27.26 -0.22 -16.70
C ILE A 86 27.95 -0.27 -18.08
N ASP A 87 29.07 0.45 -18.24
CA ASP A 87 29.78 0.51 -19.51
C ASP A 87 30.28 -0.87 -19.97
N ARG A 88 30.57 -1.76 -19.02
CA ARG A 88 30.92 -3.17 -19.30
C ARG A 88 29.73 -4.03 -19.72
N ILE A 89 28.52 -3.73 -19.27
CA ILE A 89 27.31 -4.47 -19.65
C ILE A 89 26.89 -4.12 -21.07
N ASP A 90 27.05 -2.86 -21.48
CA ASP A 90 26.70 -2.39 -22.82
C ASP A 90 27.80 -2.70 -23.88
N ALA A 91 28.92 -3.31 -23.47
CA ALA A 91 30.04 -3.66 -24.33
C ALA A 91 29.98 -5.08 -24.93
N ASP A 92 28.97 -5.88 -24.56
CA ASP A 92 28.62 -7.19 -25.16
C ASP A 92 27.37 -7.08 -26.05
#